data_AF-A0A080WV32-F1
#
_entry.id   AF-A0A080WV32-F1
#
_cell.length_a   1.000
_cell.length_b   1.000
_cell.length_c   1.000
_cell.angle_alpha   90.00
_cell.angle_beta   90.00
_cell.angle_gamma   90.00
#
_symmetry.space_group_name_H-M   'P 1'
#
loop_
_entity.id
_entity.type
_entity.pdbx_description
1 polymer ?
#
loop_
_entity_poly.entity_id
_entity_poly.type
_entity_poly.pdbx_seq_one_letter_code
_entity_poly.pdbx_strand_id
1 'polypeptide(L)'
;MIILPRKYLDEIKRFPESQMSFKALVKDAMAGEYTFIATHDHSLVTALRRDLTQNIVHAHELLQEEATSVVKHKLGFCGNDYAPVKLLPTLLDMVSSMTSRVLVGPPLCHNKEWLGCLLKYTEDAFKAGMILHMTPSIIHPLLNSLLPQLWAVRRHYATVKRLVTAYLLVRYDN
;
A
#
# COMPACT_ATOMS: atom_id res chain seq x y z
N MET A 1 12.64 11.02 20.89
CA MET A 1 11.62 9.95 20.94
C MET A 1 11.15 9.83 22.39
N ILE A 2 9.86 10.04 22.66
CA ILE A 2 9.27 9.92 24.00
C ILE A 2 8.47 8.61 24.01
N ILE A 3 8.76 7.70 24.92
CA ILE A 3 8.02 6.44 25.08
C ILE A 3 6.98 6.64 26.18
N LEU A 4 5.70 6.60 25.82
CA LEU A 4 4.59 6.80 26.75
C LEU A 4 4.17 5.48 27.42
N PRO A 5 3.89 5.47 28.74
CA PRO A 5 3.35 4.31 29.44
C PRO A 5 1.97 3.87 28.88
N ARG A 6 1.75 2.56 28.77
CA ARG A 6 0.53 1.95 28.18
C ARG A 6 -0.79 2.50 28.77
N LYS A 7 -0.79 2.88 30.05
CA LYS A 7 -1.96 3.44 30.77
C LYS A 7 -2.54 4.70 30.13
N TYR A 8 -1.76 5.45 29.36
CA TYR A 8 -2.21 6.68 28.69
C TYR A 8 -2.71 6.44 27.25
N LEU A 9 -2.65 5.21 26.72
CA LEU A 9 -3.04 4.94 25.32
C LEU A 9 -4.51 5.25 25.05
N ASP A 10 -5.41 4.93 25.98
CA ASP A 10 -6.84 5.16 25.79
C ASP A 10 -7.19 6.64 25.88
N GLU A 11 -6.42 7.43 26.65
CA GLU A 11 -6.53 8.88 26.69
C GLU A 11 -6.04 9.49 25.38
N ILE A 12 -4.88 9.04 24.89
CA ILE A 12 -4.28 9.46 23.62
C ILE A 12 -5.23 9.22 22.43
N LYS A 13 -5.87 8.06 22.38
CA LYS A 13 -6.82 7.71 21.31
C LYS A 13 -8.08 8.58 21.30
N ARG A 14 -8.43 9.21 22.42
CA ARG A 14 -9.63 10.06 22.56
C ARG A 14 -9.37 11.50 22.15
N PHE A 15 -8.12 11.92 21.97
CA PHE A 15 -7.84 13.28 21.53
C PHE A 15 -8.44 13.53 20.14
N PRO A 16 -9.01 14.73 19.91
CA PRO A 16 -9.49 15.10 18.59
C PRO A 16 -8.34 15.16 17.58
N GLU A 17 -8.60 14.81 16.32
CA GLU A 17 -7.59 14.81 15.25
C GLU A 17 -6.92 16.19 15.06
N SER A 18 -7.58 17.28 15.47
CA SER A 18 -7.04 18.64 15.45
C SER A 18 -5.89 18.87 16.43
N GLN A 19 -5.80 18.09 17.50
CA GLN A 19 -4.73 18.16 18.50
C GLN A 19 -3.68 17.08 18.27
N MET A 20 -4.10 15.89 17.83
CA MET A 20 -3.19 14.78 17.56
C MET A 20 -3.66 14.00 16.34
N SER A 21 -2.88 14.07 15.25
CA SER A 21 -3.20 13.37 14.01
C SER A 21 -2.13 12.33 13.69
N PHE A 22 -2.52 11.05 13.75
CA PHE A 22 -1.67 9.96 13.27
C PHE A 22 -1.36 10.12 11.78
N LYS A 23 -2.32 10.61 10.98
CA LYS A 23 -2.13 10.89 9.56
C LYS A 23 -1.03 11.95 9.35
N ALA A 24 -1.06 13.05 10.12
CA ALA A 24 -0.03 14.09 10.03
C ALA A 24 1.35 13.54 10.43
N LEU A 25 1.43 12.74 11.50
CA LEU A 25 2.67 12.08 11.90
C LEU A 25 3.24 11.18 10.79
N VAL A 26 2.41 10.35 10.18
CA VAL A 26 2.85 9.46 9.08
C VAL A 26 3.25 10.27 7.85
N LYS A 27 2.50 11.32 7.52
CA LYS A 27 2.82 12.24 6.42
C LYS A 27 4.18 12.89 6.63
N ASP A 28 4.48 13.37 7.83
CA ASP A 28 5.79 13.97 8.12
C ASP A 28 6.91 12.93 8.11
N ALA A 29 6.69 11.78 8.77
CA ALA A 29 7.67 10.70 8.85
C ALA A 29 8.05 10.11 7.49
N MET A 30 7.11 10.08 6.53
CA MET A 30 7.30 9.52 5.20
C MET A 30 7.50 10.58 4.11
N ALA A 31 7.64 11.86 4.50
CA ALA A 31 7.69 12.99 3.58
C ALA A 31 6.58 12.92 2.52
N GLY A 32 5.34 12.79 2.98
CA GLY A 32 4.13 12.52 2.19
C GLY A 32 3.87 13.54 1.09
N GLU A 33 4.35 14.79 1.24
CA GLU A 33 4.32 15.81 0.18
C GLU A 33 5.05 15.34 -1.11
N TYR A 34 6.06 14.49 -0.97
CA TYR A 34 6.88 14.01 -2.07
C TYR A 34 6.58 12.55 -2.43
N THR A 35 6.25 11.72 -1.44
CA THR A 35 6.01 10.28 -1.61
C THR A 35 4.55 9.92 -1.85
N PHE A 36 3.63 10.89 -1.70
CA PHE A 36 2.17 10.72 -1.73
C PHE A 36 1.61 9.80 -0.62
N ILE A 37 2.41 9.44 0.39
CA ILE A 37 1.95 8.67 1.55
C ILE A 37 1.13 9.57 2.47
N ALA A 38 -0.01 9.05 2.97
CA ALA A 38 -0.90 9.75 3.91
C ALA A 38 -1.44 11.10 3.41
N THR A 39 -1.55 11.28 2.08
CA THR A 39 -2.15 12.48 1.46
C THR A 39 -3.66 12.35 1.22
N HIS A 40 -4.20 11.13 1.28
CA HIS A 40 -5.60 10.83 0.99
C HIS A 40 -6.58 11.43 2.01
N ASP A 41 -7.80 11.75 1.57
CA ASP A 41 -8.84 12.27 2.45
C ASP A 41 -9.38 11.21 3.41
N HIS A 42 -9.75 11.64 4.63
CA HIS A 42 -10.31 10.76 5.65
C HIS A 42 -11.63 10.11 5.19
N SER A 43 -12.38 10.79 4.34
CA SER A 43 -13.62 10.31 3.73
C SER A 43 -13.40 9.06 2.88
N LEU A 44 -12.31 9.01 2.10
CA LEU A 44 -11.97 7.86 1.26
C LEU A 44 -11.69 6.61 2.10
N VAL A 45 -10.90 6.76 3.17
CA VAL A 45 -10.59 5.64 4.09
C VAL A 45 -11.84 5.15 4.78
N THR A 46 -12.71 6.07 5.21
CA THR A 46 -13.98 5.72 5.86
C THR A 46 -14.92 4.98 4.92
N ALA A 47 -15.02 5.44 3.67
CA ALA A 47 -15.82 4.79 2.63
C ALA A 47 -15.30 3.38 2.33
N LEU A 48 -13.99 3.23 2.11
CA LEU A 48 -13.35 1.92 1.90
C LEU A 48 -13.58 0.99 3.09
N ARG A 49 -13.40 1.47 4.32
CA ARG A 49 -13.63 0.68 5.52
C ARG A 49 -15.08 0.23 5.63
N ARG A 50 -16.03 1.12 5.35
CA ARG A 50 -17.45 0.81 5.37
C ARG A 50 -17.78 -0.26 4.34
N ASP A 51 -17.33 -0.08 3.10
CA ASP A 51 -17.56 -1.03 2.00
C ASP A 51 -16.97 -2.41 2.30
N LEU A 52 -15.71 -2.46 2.74
CA LEU A 52 -15.05 -3.71 3.16
C LEU A 52 -15.76 -4.39 4.33
N THR A 53 -16.28 -3.62 5.30
CA THR A 53 -17.00 -4.17 6.46
C THR A 53 -18.36 -4.74 6.04
N GLN A 54 -19.06 -4.04 5.14
CA GLN A 54 -20.36 -4.50 4.62
C GLN A 54 -20.22 -5.73 3.73
N ASN A 55 -19.15 -5.80 2.94
CA ASN A 55 -18.89 -6.88 1.99
C ASN A 55 -17.93 -7.94 2.55
N ILE A 56 -17.74 -8.01 3.87
CA ILE A 56 -16.69 -8.85 4.48
C ILE A 56 -16.86 -10.34 4.18
N VAL A 57 -18.10 -10.83 4.11
CA VAL A 57 -18.41 -12.24 3.80
C VAL A 57 -17.98 -12.56 2.38
N HIS A 58 -18.36 -11.72 1.42
CA HIS A 58 -17.98 -11.87 0.02
C HIS A 58 -16.47 -11.70 -0.18
N ALA A 59 -15.85 -10.74 0.51
CA ALA A 59 -14.41 -10.55 0.50
C ALA A 59 -13.68 -11.78 1.05
N HIS A 60 -14.20 -12.42 2.09
CA HIS A 60 -13.62 -13.65 2.65
C HIS A 60 -13.64 -14.81 1.66
N GLU A 61 -14.75 -15.01 0.94
CA GLU A 61 -14.86 -16.03 -0.12
C GLU A 61 -13.83 -15.79 -1.23
N LEU A 62 -13.76 -14.55 -1.73
CA LEU A 62 -12.79 -14.16 -2.75
C LEU A 62 -11.34 -14.34 -2.28
N LEU A 63 -11.06 -14.02 -1.01
CA LEU A 63 -9.74 -14.20 -0.42
C LEU A 63 -9.37 -15.67 -0.26
N GLN A 64 -10.31 -16.54 0.08
CA GLN A 64 -10.05 -17.97 0.26
C GLN A 64 -9.71 -18.66 -1.07
N GLU A 65 -10.44 -18.34 -2.13
CA GLU A 65 -10.14 -18.83 -3.48
C GLU A 65 -8.77 -18.34 -3.96
N GLU A 66 -8.52 -17.03 -3.82
CA GLU A 66 -7.27 -16.41 -4.26
C GLU A 66 -6.09 -16.92 -3.43
N ALA A 67 -6.21 -17.04 -2.10
CA ALA A 67 -5.16 -17.56 -1.24
C ALA A 67 -4.75 -18.98 -1.65
N THR A 68 -5.73 -19.85 -1.91
CA THR A 68 -5.46 -21.22 -2.35
C THR A 68 -4.72 -21.24 -3.69
N SER A 69 -5.15 -20.40 -4.63
CA SER A 69 -4.52 -20.26 -5.95
C SER A 69 -3.08 -19.76 -5.85
N VAL A 70 -2.87 -18.65 -5.14
CA VAL A 70 -1.57 -17.98 -5.03
C VAL A 70 -0.59 -18.85 -4.23
N VAL A 71 -1.02 -19.49 -3.15
CA VAL A 71 -0.19 -20.42 -2.39
C VAL A 71 0.30 -21.57 -3.26
N LYS A 72 -0.60 -22.23 -4.00
CA LYS A 72 -0.25 -23.32 -4.93
C LYS A 72 0.71 -22.83 -6.01
N HIS A 73 0.48 -21.65 -6.57
CA HIS A 73 1.30 -21.11 -7.65
C HIS A 73 2.69 -20.65 -7.20
N LYS A 74 2.79 -20.01 -6.02
CA LYS A 74 4.03 -19.36 -5.54
C LYS A 74 4.92 -20.26 -4.71
N LEU A 75 4.36 -21.13 -3.87
CA LEU A 75 5.13 -22.09 -3.07
C LEU A 75 5.36 -23.40 -3.82
N GLY A 76 4.54 -23.69 -4.84
CA GLY A 76 4.56 -24.97 -5.52
C GLY A 76 4.14 -26.12 -4.59
N PHE A 77 4.08 -27.33 -5.15
CA PHE A 77 3.89 -28.54 -4.36
C PHE A 77 5.22 -29.29 -4.34
N CYS A 78 5.85 -29.37 -3.17
CA CYS A 78 7.12 -30.08 -3.00
C CYS A 78 6.94 -31.56 -2.61
N GLY A 79 5.71 -32.08 -2.60
CA GLY A 79 5.44 -33.45 -2.16
C GLY A 79 5.89 -33.65 -0.71
N ASN A 80 6.81 -34.59 -0.50
CA ASN A 80 7.45 -34.87 0.80
C ASN A 80 8.83 -34.18 0.97
N ASP A 81 9.28 -33.38 0.00
CA ASP A 81 10.56 -32.67 0.03
C ASP A 81 10.40 -31.21 0.51
N TYR A 82 11.53 -30.60 0.89
CA TYR A 82 11.60 -29.19 1.29
C TYR A 82 12.24 -28.34 0.20
N ALA A 83 11.68 -27.16 -0.06
CA ALA A 83 12.25 -26.18 -0.98
C ALA A 83 12.59 -24.87 -0.25
N PRO A 84 13.76 -24.28 -0.50
CA PRO A 84 14.09 -22.97 0.04
C PRO A 84 13.26 -21.88 -0.65
N VAL A 85 12.56 -21.07 0.14
CA VAL A 85 11.73 -19.96 -0.35
C VAL A 85 12.20 -18.65 0.29
N LYS A 86 12.24 -17.58 -0.52
CA LYS A 86 12.47 -16.23 -0.01
C LYS A 86 11.19 -15.73 0.66
N LEU A 87 11.06 -15.95 1.96
CA LEU A 87 9.83 -15.73 2.73
C LEU A 87 9.23 -14.33 2.52
N LEU A 88 10.01 -13.27 2.78
CA LEU A 88 9.49 -11.89 2.73
C LEU A 88 8.95 -11.48 1.34
N PRO A 89 9.71 -11.59 0.22
CA PRO A 89 9.19 -11.20 -1.09
C PRO A 89 8.03 -12.09 -1.52
N THR A 90 8.04 -13.39 -1.19
CA THR A 90 6.93 -14.30 -1.49
C THR A 90 5.66 -13.90 -0.74
N LEU A 91 5.77 -13.57 0.56
CA LEU A 91 4.63 -13.11 1.36
C LEU A 91 4.08 -11.77 0.86
N LEU A 92 4.95 -10.81 0.54
CA LEU A 92 4.51 -9.50 0.05
C LEU A 92 3.76 -9.62 -1.27
N ASP A 93 4.24 -10.48 -2.18
CA ASP A 93 3.59 -10.77 -3.45
C ASP A 93 2.20 -11.43 -3.21
N MET A 94 2.13 -12.41 -2.32
CA MET A 94 0.86 -13.06 -1.94
C MET A 94 -0.17 -12.06 -1.40
N VAL A 95 0.23 -11.26 -0.42
CA VAL A 95 -0.64 -10.26 0.22
C VAL A 95 -1.08 -9.20 -0.79
N SER A 96 -0.19 -8.80 -1.71
CA SER A 96 -0.50 -7.81 -2.75
C SER A 96 -1.53 -8.35 -3.75
N SER A 97 -1.41 -9.60 -4.20
CA SER A 97 -2.41 -10.25 -5.04
C SER A 97 -3.76 -10.35 -4.32
N MET A 98 -3.78 -10.92 -3.11
CA MET A 98 -5.01 -11.08 -2.33
C MET A 98 -5.72 -9.74 -2.07
N THR A 99 -4.98 -8.70 -1.71
CA THR A 99 -5.54 -7.35 -1.49
C THR A 99 -6.08 -6.77 -2.80
N SER A 100 -5.37 -6.98 -3.92
CA SER A 100 -5.81 -6.53 -5.24
C SER A 100 -7.08 -7.24 -5.69
N ARG A 101 -7.25 -8.53 -5.36
CA ARG A 101 -8.48 -9.29 -5.67
C ARG A 101 -9.71 -8.62 -5.07
N VAL A 102 -9.61 -8.19 -3.82
CA VAL A 102 -10.74 -7.57 -3.10
C VAL A 102 -10.98 -6.14 -3.58
N LEU A 103 -9.92 -5.35 -3.81
CA LEU A 103 -10.06 -3.92 -4.12
C LEU A 103 -10.36 -3.62 -5.61
N VAL A 104 -9.73 -4.33 -6.54
CA VAL A 104 -9.82 -4.05 -7.98
C VAL A 104 -10.36 -5.23 -8.80
N GLY A 105 -10.55 -6.39 -8.17
CA GLY A 105 -11.13 -7.57 -8.80
C GLY A 105 -10.16 -8.40 -9.65
N PRO A 106 -10.69 -9.44 -10.35
CA PRO A 106 -9.92 -10.42 -11.12
C PRO A 106 -8.89 -9.87 -12.13
N PRO A 107 -9.22 -8.86 -12.98
CA PRO A 107 -8.38 -8.54 -14.13
C PRO A 107 -7.08 -7.82 -13.76
N LEU A 108 -7.07 -7.07 -12.65
CA LEU A 108 -5.89 -6.37 -12.16
C LEU A 108 -5.14 -7.19 -11.10
N CYS A 109 -5.81 -8.11 -10.41
CA CYS A 109 -5.22 -8.95 -9.36
C CYS A 109 -3.98 -9.73 -9.81
N HIS A 110 -3.97 -10.23 -11.04
CA HIS A 110 -2.86 -11.02 -11.60
C HIS A 110 -1.95 -10.20 -12.54
N ASN A 111 -2.22 -8.91 -12.72
CA ASN A 111 -1.44 -8.09 -13.61
C ASN A 111 -0.07 -7.80 -12.98
N LYS A 112 0.99 -8.34 -13.60
CA LYS A 112 2.38 -8.19 -13.11
C LYS A 112 2.84 -6.74 -13.07
N GLU A 113 2.33 -5.89 -13.95
CA GLU A 113 2.63 -4.45 -13.93
C GLU A 113 1.98 -3.77 -12.72
N TRP A 114 0.71 -4.10 -12.43
CA TRP A 114 -0.02 -3.62 -11.26
C TRP A 114 0.65 -4.04 -9.94
N LEU A 115 0.88 -5.34 -9.76
CA LEU A 115 1.51 -5.88 -8.55
C LEU A 115 2.95 -5.38 -8.38
N GLY A 116 3.69 -5.31 -9.49
CA GLY A 116 5.04 -4.78 -9.51
C GLY A 116 5.09 -3.31 -9.09
N CYS A 117 4.13 -2.49 -9.55
CA CYS A 117 4.01 -1.10 -9.12
C CYS A 117 3.66 -0.98 -7.63
N LEU A 118 2.73 -1.77 -7.10
CA LEU A 118 2.37 -1.74 -5.68
C LEU A 118 3.57 -2.04 -4.78
N LEU A 119 4.31 -3.11 -5.09
CA LEU A 119 5.48 -3.53 -4.32
C LEU A 119 6.62 -2.50 -4.41
N LYS A 120 6.98 -2.08 -5.64
CA LYS A 120 8.09 -1.15 -5.86
C LYS A 120 7.77 0.25 -5.37
N TYR A 121 6.53 0.71 -5.49
CA TYR A 121 6.10 1.99 -4.92
C TYR A 121 6.37 2.04 -3.41
N THR A 122 6.02 0.97 -2.69
CA THR A 122 6.24 0.91 -1.25
C THR A 122 7.72 0.99 -0.91
N GLU A 123 8.58 0.29 -1.66
CA GLU A 123 10.03 0.31 -1.47
C GLU A 123 10.64 1.69 -1.81
N ASP A 124 10.29 2.26 -2.95
CA ASP A 124 10.80 3.54 -3.43
C ASP A 124 10.33 4.71 -2.55
N ALA A 125 9.06 4.70 -2.14
CA ALA A 125 8.50 5.69 -1.24
C ALA A 125 9.15 5.63 0.15
N PHE A 126 9.39 4.43 0.68
CA PHE A 126 10.08 4.26 1.96
C PHE A 126 11.52 4.78 1.89
N LYS A 127 12.27 4.44 0.83
CA LYS A 127 13.63 4.97 0.61
C LYS A 127 13.64 6.49 0.46
N ALA A 128 12.71 7.04 -0.32
CA ALA A 128 12.59 8.49 -0.49
C ALA A 128 12.26 9.19 0.84
N GLY A 129 11.31 8.64 1.62
CA GLY A 129 10.95 9.15 2.94
C GLY A 129 12.15 9.17 3.90
N MET A 130 12.93 8.08 3.97
CA MET A 130 14.14 8.04 4.79
C MET A 130 15.18 9.09 4.38
N ILE A 131 15.44 9.24 3.07
CA ILE A 131 16.42 10.22 2.56
C ILE A 131 15.96 11.65 2.89
N LEU A 132 14.68 11.95 2.70
CA LEU A 132 14.12 13.27 3.01
C LEU A 132 14.12 13.54 4.51
N HIS A 133 13.89 12.53 5.35
CA HIS A 133 13.95 12.67 6.81
C HIS A 133 15.38 12.88 7.34
N MET A 134 16.39 12.32 6.68
CA MET A 134 17.80 12.53 7.04
C MET A 134 18.37 13.85 6.52
N THR A 135 17.63 14.58 5.69
CA THR A 135 18.08 15.81 5.04
C THR A 135 17.29 17.03 5.49
N PRO A 136 17.92 18.21 5.58
CA PRO A 136 17.23 19.43 5.98
C PRO A 136 16.20 19.85 4.93
N SER A 137 15.06 20.40 5.37
CA SER A 137 13.93 20.74 4.49
C SER A 137 14.27 21.71 3.36
N ILE A 138 15.31 22.52 3.53
CA ILE A 138 15.79 23.50 2.55
C ILE A 138 16.23 22.82 1.24
N ILE A 139 16.76 21.60 1.30
CA ILE A 139 17.22 20.87 0.11
C ILE A 139 16.17 19.95 -0.49
N HIS A 140 14.98 19.83 0.13
CA HIS A 140 13.90 18.97 -0.36
C HIS A 140 13.43 19.33 -1.78
N PRO A 141 13.28 20.61 -2.19
CA PRO A 141 12.93 20.95 -3.57
C PRO A 141 13.99 20.51 -4.60
N LEU A 142 15.26 20.56 -4.22
CA LEU A 142 16.37 20.12 -5.07
C LEU A 142 16.37 18.58 -5.18
N LEU A 143 16.22 17.88 -4.05
CA LEU A 143 16.10 16.42 -4.02
C LEU A 143 14.86 15.95 -4.79
N ASN A 144 13.75 16.67 -4.74
CA ASN A 144 12.55 16.36 -5.51
C ASN A 144 12.80 16.31 -7.03
N SER A 145 13.76 17.11 -7.49
CA SER A 145 14.15 17.16 -8.90
C SER A 145 15.31 16.24 -9.25
N LEU A 146 16.08 15.72 -8.30
CA LEU A 146 17.29 14.91 -8.56
C LEU A 146 17.19 13.46 -8.07
N LEU A 147 16.29 13.17 -7.15
CA LEU A 147 16.20 11.88 -6.47
C LEU A 147 15.43 10.88 -7.34
N PRO A 148 16.08 9.83 -7.87
CA PRO A 148 15.44 8.88 -8.78
C PRO A 148 14.27 8.13 -8.13
N GLN A 149 14.29 7.97 -6.81
CA GLN A 149 13.20 7.36 -6.04
C GLN A 149 11.90 8.16 -6.14
N LEU A 150 11.97 9.51 -6.13
CA LEU A 150 10.78 10.35 -6.26
C LEU A 150 10.23 10.34 -7.69
N TRP A 151 11.09 10.24 -8.69
CA TRP A 151 10.66 10.00 -10.06
C TRP A 151 10.03 8.62 -10.23
N ALA A 152 10.57 7.59 -9.59
CA ALA A 152 10.01 6.25 -9.58
C ALA A 152 8.61 6.25 -8.94
N VAL A 153 8.44 6.92 -7.80
CA VAL A 153 7.13 7.11 -7.15
C VAL A 153 6.11 7.76 -8.10
N ARG A 154 6.47 8.86 -8.78
CA ARG A 154 5.59 9.50 -9.77
C ARG A 154 5.27 8.58 -10.95
N ARG A 155 6.25 7.80 -11.41
CA ARG A 155 6.05 6.82 -12.48
C ARG A 155 5.08 5.72 -12.07
N HIS A 156 5.21 5.17 -10.85
CA HIS A 156 4.28 4.18 -10.32
C HIS A 156 2.86 4.74 -10.26
N TYR A 157 2.70 5.99 -9.81
CA TYR A 157 1.40 6.66 -9.78
C TYR A 157 0.80 6.83 -11.18
N ALA A 158 1.60 7.25 -12.16
CA ALA A 158 1.16 7.37 -13.55
C ALA A 158 0.73 6.01 -14.15
N THR A 159 1.49 4.94 -13.86
CA THR A 159 1.15 3.58 -14.30
C THR A 159 -0.16 3.09 -13.66
N VAL A 160 -0.31 3.22 -12.34
CA VAL A 160 -1.54 2.87 -11.62
C VAL A 160 -2.72 3.65 -12.18
N LYS A 161 -2.58 4.97 -12.36
CA LYS A 161 -3.64 5.80 -12.95
C LYS A 161 -4.04 5.32 -14.34
N ARG A 162 -3.08 4.95 -15.19
CA ARG A 162 -3.34 4.40 -16.53
C ARG A 162 -4.12 3.09 -16.46
N LEU A 163 -3.68 2.17 -15.61
CA LEU A 163 -4.29 0.84 -15.46
C LEU A 163 -5.72 0.91 -14.89
N VAL A 164 -5.92 1.72 -13.85
CA VAL A 164 -7.23 1.92 -13.22
C VAL A 164 -8.17 2.65 -14.18
N THR A 165 -7.71 3.71 -14.86
CA THR A 165 -8.56 4.41 -15.85
C THR A 165 -9.01 3.47 -16.95
N ALA A 166 -8.09 2.66 -17.51
CA ALA A 166 -8.44 1.68 -18.54
C ALA A 166 -9.49 0.67 -18.03
N TYR A 167 -9.36 0.21 -16.78
CA TYR A 167 -10.33 -0.70 -16.17
C TYR A 167 -11.70 -0.05 -15.93
N LEU A 168 -11.73 1.19 -15.44
CA LEU A 168 -12.97 1.93 -15.19
C LEU A 168 -13.74 2.20 -16.47
N LEU A 169 -13.06 2.51 -17.57
CA LEU A 169 -13.70 2.72 -18.88
C LEU A 169 -14.38 1.44 -19.38
N VAL A 170 -13.70 0.30 -19.32
CA VAL A 170 -14.27 -1.01 -19.72
C VAL A 170 -15.47 -1.40 -18.86
N ARG A 171 -15.51 -0.98 -17.60
CA ARG A 171 -16.64 -1.23 -16.68
C ARG A 171 -17.79 -0.24 -16.83
N TYR A 172 -17.55 0.94 -17.40
CA TYR A 172 -18.59 1.93 -17.68
C TYR A 172 -19.28 1.68 -19.03
N ASP A 173 -18.56 1.07 -19.98
CA ASP A 173 -19.09 0.71 -21.31
C ASP A 173 -19.90 -0.61 -21.31
N ASN A 174 -20.01 -1.31 -20.17
CA ASN A 174 -20.85 -2.51 -19.96
C ASN A 174 -21.92 -2.24 -18.89
#